data_AF-T1A5B4-F1
#
_entry.id   AF-T1A5B4-F1
#
_cell.length_a   1.000
_cell.length_b   1.000
_cell.length_c   1.000
_cell.angle_alpha   90.00
_cell.angle_beta   90.00
_cell.angle_gamma   90.00
#
_symmetry.space_group_name_H-M   'P 1'
#
loop_
_entity.id
_entity.type
_entity.pdbx_description
1 polymer ?
#
loop_
_entity_poly.entity_id
_entity_poly.type
_entity_poly.pdbx_seq_one_letter_code
_entity_poly.pdbx_strand_id
1 'polypeptide(L)'
;DGPTYIVVGFVMFVAGWYLLRGSDIHLPLDHWLERLLHPFFRDHSHHSTVAERQPVTEGEVGPVPIRMALLHGFVAGWGFGGFAVIIVFILAPQVPNVGWAALVGTCFGLGTMVMQIATGAFFARLARLKKLTMAQIQRIGRSTAARTLYLGGLAFVAVGAVVAAAPWLGRVALSTGNPIPNLSSIGYATALIVIVVGLIGGTSIWKAYREVTSRPPPAGSTSRRS
;
A
#
# COMPACT_ATOMS: atom_id res chain seq x y z
N ASP A 1 -7.77 -2.57 -20.77
CA ASP A 1 -6.84 -3.13 -19.77
C ASP A 1 -5.39 -2.69 -19.98
N GLY A 2 -4.76 -3.01 -21.13
CA GLY A 2 -3.34 -2.70 -21.40
C GLY A 2 -2.91 -1.25 -21.09
N PRO A 3 -3.53 -0.21 -21.69
CA PRO A 3 -3.19 1.19 -21.41
C PRO A 3 -3.36 1.57 -19.94
N THR A 4 -4.40 1.06 -19.26
CA THR A 4 -4.65 1.30 -17.84
C THR A 4 -3.53 0.73 -16.97
N TYR A 5 -3.07 -0.50 -17.25
CA TYR A 5 -1.95 -1.09 -16.53
C TYR A 5 -0.64 -0.34 -16.75
N ILE A 6 -0.42 0.20 -17.95
CA ILE A 6 0.76 1.05 -18.24
C ILE A 6 0.72 2.32 -17.39
N VAL A 7 -0.41 3.03 -17.36
CA VAL A 7 -0.53 4.29 -16.59
C VAL A 7 -0.38 4.04 -15.09
N VAL A 8 -1.11 3.06 -14.55
CA VAL A 8 -1.05 2.71 -13.12
C VAL A 8 0.36 2.24 -12.74
N GLY A 9 0.95 1.36 -13.56
CA GLY A 9 2.30 0.86 -13.35
C GLY A 9 3.35 1.96 -13.37
N PHE A 10 3.23 2.93 -14.28
CA PHE A 10 4.14 4.06 -14.36
C PHE A 10 4.05 4.95 -13.12
N VAL A 11 2.85 5.28 -12.65
CA VAL A 11 2.64 6.06 -11.42
C VAL A 11 3.25 5.33 -10.21
N MET A 12 3.01 4.02 -10.08
CA MET A 12 3.61 3.20 -9.03
C MET A 12 5.14 3.17 -9.11
N PHE A 13 5.69 3.04 -10.31
CA PHE A 13 7.13 3.03 -10.56
C PHE A 13 7.77 4.34 -10.10
N VAL A 14 7.21 5.48 -10.50
CA VAL A 14 7.69 6.81 -10.11
C VAL A 14 7.63 6.98 -8.59
N ALA A 15 6.50 6.64 -7.97
CA ALA A 15 6.36 6.70 -6.51
C ALA A 15 7.39 5.81 -5.78
N GLY A 16 7.58 4.58 -6.25
CA GLY A 16 8.59 3.66 -5.70
C GLY A 16 10.03 4.19 -5.86
N TRP A 17 10.34 4.76 -7.02
CA TRP A 17 11.65 5.37 -7.31
C TRP A 17 11.96 6.55 -6.39
N TYR A 18 10.97 7.42 -6.14
CA TYR A 18 11.10 8.51 -5.18
C TYR A 18 11.31 8.01 -3.75
N LEU A 19 10.54 7.01 -3.31
CA LEU A 19 10.68 6.41 -1.97
C LEU A 19 12.07 5.78 -1.77
N LEU A 20 12.64 5.15 -2.81
CA LEU A 20 13.99 4.56 -2.78
C LEU A 20 15.10 5.62 -2.70
N ARG A 21 14.88 6.82 -3.23
CA ARG A 21 15.84 7.95 -3.17
C ARG A 21 15.79 8.76 -1.86
N GLY A 22 14.94 8.37 -0.91
CA GLY A 22 14.81 9.08 0.38
C GLY A 22 14.12 10.44 0.27
N SER A 23 13.52 10.77 -0.88
CA SER A 23 12.70 11.97 -1.01
C SER A 23 11.30 11.66 -0.49
N ASP A 24 11.00 12.13 0.72
CA ASP A 24 9.62 12.11 1.23
C ASP A 24 8.78 13.03 0.33
N ILE A 25 7.86 12.42 -0.43
CA ILE A 25 6.90 13.16 -1.23
C ILE A 25 5.91 13.81 -0.24
N HIS A 26 6.21 15.04 0.17
CA HIS A 26 5.24 15.92 0.80
C HIS A 26 4.31 16.41 -0.32
N LEU A 27 3.24 15.66 -0.57
CA LEU A 27 2.19 16.14 -1.47
C LEU A 27 1.45 17.26 -0.74
N PRO A 28 1.30 18.48 -1.29
CA PRO A 28 0.62 19.61 -0.63
C PRO A 28 -0.83 19.36 -0.18
N LEU A 29 -1.39 18.20 -0.56
CA LEU A 29 -2.62 17.63 -0.01
C LEU A 29 -2.55 17.33 1.49
N ASP A 30 -1.37 16.99 2.03
CA ASP A 30 -1.17 16.74 3.45
C ASP A 30 -1.48 18.00 4.29
N HIS A 31 -0.94 19.15 3.90
CA HIS A 31 -1.16 20.44 4.53
C HIS A 31 -2.61 20.92 4.36
N TRP A 32 -3.23 20.66 3.20
CA TRP A 32 -4.62 21.04 2.96
C TRP A 32 -5.60 20.20 3.81
N LEU A 33 -5.36 18.89 3.89
CA LEU A 33 -6.18 17.96 4.66
C LEU A 33 -6.00 18.17 6.17
N GLU A 34 -4.78 18.45 6.63
CA GLU A 34 -4.48 18.80 8.02
C GLU A 34 -5.20 20.10 8.41
N ARG A 35 -5.20 21.12 7.54
CA ARG A 35 -5.92 22.38 7.76
C ARG A 35 -7.44 22.21 7.79
N LEU A 36 -7.98 21.30 7.00
CA LEU A 36 -9.42 21.00 6.94
C LEU A 36 -9.93 20.23 8.17
N LEU A 37 -9.11 19.29 8.69
CA LEU A 37 -9.46 18.42 9.83
C LEU A 37 -9.02 18.99 11.19
N HIS A 38 -8.24 20.07 11.20
CA HIS A 38 -7.80 20.80 12.39
C HIS A 38 -8.92 21.13 13.40
N PRO A 39 -10.17 21.49 12.99
CA PRO A 39 -11.24 21.81 13.94
C PRO A 39 -11.78 20.58 14.69
N PHE A 40 -11.68 19.39 14.11
CA PHE A 40 -12.31 18.17 14.62
C PHE A 40 -11.40 17.40 15.60
N PHE A 41 -10.08 17.61 15.50
CA PHE A 41 -9.07 16.91 16.28
C PHE A 41 -8.14 17.91 16.96
N ARG A 42 -8.69 18.62 17.93
CA ARG A 42 -7.98 19.61 18.73
C ARG A 42 -7.27 18.91 19.89
N ASP A 43 -5.95 18.74 19.83
CA ASP A 43 -5.19 18.55 21.08
C ASP A 43 -3.73 19.04 21.06
N HIS A 44 -3.35 19.51 22.25
CA HIS A 44 -2.16 20.24 22.66
C HIS A 44 -0.87 19.45 22.44
N SER A 45 -0.13 19.79 21.39
CA SER A 45 1.25 19.32 21.21
C SER A 45 2.09 20.48 20.68
N HIS A 46 2.90 21.06 21.56
CA HIS A 46 3.89 22.08 21.24
C HIS A 46 4.96 21.48 20.32
N HIS A 47 4.90 21.72 19.01
CA HIS A 47 6.09 21.59 18.16
C HIS A 47 6.17 22.75 17.17
N SER A 48 7.35 23.37 17.19
CA SER A 48 7.76 24.55 16.43
C SER A 48 7.69 24.32 14.92
N THR A 49 7.05 25.27 14.25
CA THR A 49 7.06 25.52 12.81
C THR A 49 8.45 25.95 12.31
N VAL A 50 9.38 25.02 12.18
CA VAL A 50 10.61 25.25 11.38
C VAL A 50 10.90 24.00 10.57
N ALA A 51 10.38 23.98 9.34
CA ALA A 51 10.70 22.99 8.32
C ALA A 51 12.04 23.36 7.67
N GLU A 52 13.14 23.04 8.36
CA GLU A 52 14.46 23.08 7.75
C GLU A 52 14.74 21.75 7.05
N ARG A 53 15.12 21.85 5.78
CA ARG A 53 15.43 20.75 4.87
C ARG A 53 16.73 20.07 5.31
N GLN A 54 16.71 19.33 6.42
CA GLN A 54 17.87 18.54 6.82
C GLN A 54 18.00 17.32 5.90
N PRO A 55 19.20 17.06 5.34
CA PRO A 55 19.47 15.81 4.66
C PRO A 55 19.25 14.69 5.67
N VAL A 56 18.32 13.78 5.36
CA VAL A 56 18.04 12.60 6.18
C VAL A 56 19.33 11.80 6.29
N THR A 57 20.07 12.03 7.37
CA THR A 57 21.22 11.20 7.74
C THR A 57 20.65 9.81 8.02
N GLU A 58 21.28 8.76 7.48
CA GLU A 58 20.79 7.37 7.39
C GLU A 58 20.39 6.67 8.72
N GLY A 59 20.35 7.39 9.84
CA GLY A 59 20.00 6.90 11.18
C GLY A 59 18.67 7.41 11.76
N GLU A 60 18.07 8.49 11.25
CA GLU A 60 16.89 9.12 11.89
C GLU A 60 15.63 8.96 11.03
N VAL A 61 15.12 7.74 10.97
CA VAL A 61 13.72 7.53 10.54
C VAL A 61 12.86 7.88 11.75
N GLY A 62 12.37 9.13 11.80
CA GLY A 62 11.41 9.55 12.82
C GLY A 62 10.18 8.65 12.84
N PRO A 63 9.50 8.50 13.99
CA PRO A 63 8.29 7.70 14.07
C PRO A 63 7.24 8.24 13.10
N VAL A 64 6.67 7.35 12.27
CA VAL A 64 5.56 7.70 11.38
C VAL A 64 4.46 8.31 12.24
N PRO A 65 4.01 9.56 11.98
CA PRO A 65 2.97 10.18 12.77
C PRO A 65 1.72 9.30 12.78
N ILE A 66 1.26 8.91 13.97
CA ILE A 66 0.08 8.03 14.13
C ILE A 66 -1.13 8.63 13.40
N ARG A 67 -1.25 9.97 13.40
CA ARG A 67 -2.28 10.72 12.67
C ARG A 67 -2.27 10.42 11.16
N MET A 68 -1.09 10.42 10.54
CA MET A 68 -0.93 10.15 9.10
C MET A 68 -1.28 8.70 8.77
N ALA A 69 -0.87 7.75 9.63
CA ALA A 69 -1.20 6.34 9.46
C ALA A 69 -2.71 6.08 9.61
N LEU A 70 -3.38 6.74 10.57
CA LEU A 70 -4.83 6.65 10.75
C LEU A 70 -5.59 7.27 9.57
N LEU A 71 -5.18 8.44 9.08
CA LEU A 71 -5.80 9.08 7.92
C LEU A 71 -5.58 8.28 6.64
N HIS A 72 -4.36 7.80 6.40
CA HIS A 72 -4.07 6.93 5.27
C HIS A 72 -4.87 5.64 5.35
N GLY A 73 -4.94 5.01 6.53
CA GLY A 73 -5.74 3.81 6.75
C GLY A 73 -7.23 4.05 6.49
N PHE A 74 -7.77 5.17 6.96
CA PHE A 74 -9.17 5.55 6.74
C PHE A 74 -9.48 5.82 5.26
N VAL A 75 -8.69 6.67 4.59
CA VAL A 75 -8.87 7.02 3.18
C VAL A 75 -8.63 5.81 2.27
N ALA A 76 -7.57 5.05 2.50
CA ALA A 76 -7.28 3.82 1.75
C ALA A 76 -8.31 2.71 2.04
N GLY A 77 -8.89 2.69 3.25
CA GLY A 77 -9.93 1.74 3.67
C GLY A 77 -11.29 2.00 3.01
N TRP A 78 -11.64 3.26 2.73
CA TRP A 78 -12.82 3.61 1.92
C TRP A 78 -12.68 3.25 0.44
N GLY A 79 -11.44 3.04 -0.02
CA GLY A 79 -11.12 2.06 -1.06
C GLY A 79 -11.83 2.26 -2.39
N PHE A 80 -11.41 3.26 -3.18
CA PHE A 80 -11.68 3.26 -4.62
C PHE A 80 -10.67 2.35 -5.34
N GLY A 81 -10.78 1.03 -5.12
CA GLY A 81 -9.95 0.00 -5.75
C GLY A 81 -10.68 -0.76 -6.87
N GLY A 82 -9.97 -1.59 -7.64
CA GLY A 82 -10.57 -2.30 -8.79
C GLY A 82 -11.82 -3.14 -8.45
N PHE A 83 -11.84 -3.82 -7.30
CA PHE A 83 -13.03 -4.54 -6.81
C PHE A 83 -14.16 -3.59 -6.38
N ALA A 84 -13.82 -2.43 -5.82
CA ALA A 84 -14.81 -1.43 -5.42
C ALA A 84 -15.48 -0.77 -6.63
N VAL A 85 -14.77 -0.59 -7.75
CA VAL A 85 -15.35 -0.08 -9.01
C VAL A 85 -16.46 -1.00 -9.52
N ILE A 86 -16.25 -2.32 -9.50
CA ILE A 86 -17.30 -3.29 -9.87
C ILE A 86 -18.47 -3.20 -8.90
N ILE A 87 -18.19 -3.11 -7.60
CA ILE A 87 -19.24 -2.98 -6.59
C ILE A 87 -20.06 -1.71 -6.81
N VAL A 88 -19.43 -0.56 -7.03
CA VAL A 88 -20.08 0.75 -7.12
C VAL A 88 -20.79 0.96 -8.46
N PHE A 89 -20.19 0.54 -9.58
CA PHE A 89 -20.72 0.86 -10.92
C PHE A 89 -21.45 -0.30 -11.60
N ILE A 90 -21.26 -1.54 -11.13
CA ILE A 90 -21.88 -2.72 -11.75
C ILE A 90 -22.89 -3.34 -10.79
N LEU A 91 -22.49 -3.69 -9.57
CA LEU A 91 -23.35 -4.45 -8.64
C LEU A 91 -24.34 -3.56 -7.89
N ALA A 92 -23.91 -2.41 -7.35
CA ALA A 92 -24.76 -1.51 -6.59
C ALA A 92 -25.91 -0.91 -7.41
N PRO A 93 -25.78 -0.59 -8.70
CA PRO A 93 -26.92 -0.14 -9.51
C PRO A 93 -27.94 -1.24 -9.82
N GLN A 94 -27.55 -2.52 -9.70
CA GLN A 94 -28.41 -3.67 -9.98
C GLN A 94 -29.25 -4.09 -8.76
N VAL A 95 -29.00 -3.51 -7.57
CA VAL A 95 -29.76 -3.83 -6.37
C VAL A 95 -31.08 -3.05 -6.29
N PRO A 96 -32.13 -3.58 -5.64
CA PRO A 96 -33.48 -3.02 -5.74
C PRO A 96 -33.67 -1.61 -5.17
N ASN A 97 -32.83 -1.19 -4.22
CA ASN A 97 -32.93 0.12 -3.56
C ASN A 97 -31.61 0.54 -2.91
N VAL A 98 -31.57 1.79 -2.44
CA VAL A 98 -30.40 2.40 -1.78
C VAL A 98 -29.94 1.62 -0.54
N GLY A 99 -30.86 1.02 0.21
CA GLY A 99 -30.52 0.23 1.40
C GLY A 99 -29.68 -1.00 1.07
N TRP A 100 -30.01 -1.70 -0.02
CA TRP A 100 -29.19 -2.81 -0.52
C TRP A 100 -27.82 -2.36 -1.04
N ALA A 101 -27.75 -1.22 -1.72
CA ALA A 101 -26.48 -0.65 -2.17
C ALA A 101 -25.57 -0.30 -0.98
N ALA A 102 -26.14 0.31 0.06
CA ALA A 102 -25.45 0.61 1.31
C ALA A 102 -24.97 -0.65 2.03
N LEU A 103 -25.79 -1.71 2.06
CA LEU A 103 -25.41 -3.00 2.65
C LEU A 103 -24.22 -3.63 1.90
N VAL A 104 -24.24 -3.66 0.56
CA VAL A 104 -23.13 -4.18 -0.24
C VAL A 104 -21.84 -3.40 0.05
N GLY A 105 -21.90 -2.07 0.08
CA GLY A 105 -20.77 -1.22 0.45
C GLY A 105 -20.27 -1.48 1.88
N THR A 106 -21.18 -1.69 2.83
CA THR A 106 -20.85 -2.01 4.23
C THR A 106 -20.14 -3.36 4.34
N CYS A 107 -20.64 -4.40 3.68
CA CYS A 107 -20.00 -5.72 3.65
C CYS A 107 -18.59 -5.66 3.05
N PHE A 108 -18.41 -4.89 1.98
CA PHE A 108 -17.09 -4.66 1.39
C PHE A 108 -16.14 -3.98 2.38
N GLY A 109 -16.56 -2.87 2.99
CA GLY A 109 -15.76 -2.13 3.98
C GLY A 109 -15.41 -2.95 5.23
N LEU A 110 -16.35 -3.75 5.74
CA LEU A 110 -16.07 -4.66 6.85
C LEU A 110 -15.08 -5.75 6.45
N GLY A 111 -15.21 -6.32 5.24
CA GLY A 111 -14.27 -7.29 4.70
C GLY A 111 -12.85 -6.73 4.58
N THR A 112 -12.69 -5.51 4.05
CA THR A 112 -11.37 -4.85 3.95
C THR A 112 -10.79 -4.56 5.33
N MET A 113 -11.60 -4.07 6.27
CA MET A 113 -11.19 -3.82 7.65
C MET A 113 -10.68 -5.10 8.33
N VAL A 114 -11.43 -6.22 8.23
CA VAL A 114 -11.03 -7.51 8.80
C VAL A 114 -9.69 -7.97 8.24
N MET A 115 -9.50 -7.88 6.92
CA MET A 115 -8.23 -8.27 6.29
C MET A 115 -7.06 -7.38 6.73
N GLN A 116 -7.27 -6.07 6.85
CA GLN A 116 -6.25 -5.15 7.35
C GLN A 116 -5.85 -5.46 8.80
N ILE A 117 -6.83 -5.75 9.67
CA ILE A 117 -6.58 -6.17 11.06
C ILE A 117 -5.79 -7.49 11.07
N ALA A 118 -6.23 -8.50 10.32
CA ALA A 118 -5.60 -9.81 10.30
C ALA A 118 -4.16 -9.75 9.76
N THR A 119 -3.94 -9.07 8.63
CA THR A 119 -2.60 -8.91 8.04
C THR A 119 -1.70 -8.03 8.91
N GLY A 120 -2.22 -6.94 9.47
CA GLY A 120 -1.47 -6.09 10.40
C GLY A 120 -1.03 -6.84 11.65
N ALA A 121 -1.94 -7.62 12.26
CA ALA A 121 -1.64 -8.47 13.40
C ALA A 121 -0.61 -9.56 13.07
N PHE A 122 -0.71 -10.17 11.87
CA PHE A 122 0.25 -11.15 11.39
C PHE A 122 1.67 -10.56 11.30
N PHE A 123 1.83 -9.39 10.67
CA PHE A 123 3.13 -8.72 10.58
C PHE A 123 3.66 -8.27 11.95
N ALA A 124 2.80 -7.75 12.82
CA ALA A 124 3.18 -7.37 14.18
C ALA A 124 3.68 -8.59 14.98
N ARG A 125 2.98 -9.73 14.88
CA ARG A 125 3.39 -10.99 15.52
C ARG A 125 4.72 -11.48 14.96
N LEU A 126 4.89 -11.46 13.63
CA LEU A 126 6.15 -11.87 12.99
C LEU A 126 7.33 -11.00 13.46
N ALA A 127 7.14 -9.69 13.55
CA ALA A 127 8.16 -8.76 14.04
C ALA A 127 8.55 -9.04 15.50
N ARG A 128 7.56 -9.32 16.36
CA ARG A 128 7.78 -9.72 17.76
C ARG A 128 8.54 -11.04 17.87
N LEU A 129 8.15 -12.06 17.09
CA LEU A 129 8.83 -13.36 17.06
C LEU A 129 10.29 -13.24 16.60
N LYS A 130 10.56 -12.31 15.68
CA LYS A 130 11.91 -12.01 15.19
C LYS A 130 12.67 -10.99 16.06
N LYS A 131 12.08 -10.54 17.17
CA LYS A 131 12.66 -9.57 18.12
C LYS A 131 13.20 -8.30 17.44
N LEU A 132 12.50 -7.83 16.41
CA LEU A 132 12.91 -6.64 15.65
C LEU A 132 12.68 -5.36 16.47
N THR A 133 13.62 -4.43 16.40
CA THR A 133 13.46 -3.09 17.01
C THR A 133 12.52 -2.22 16.16
N MET A 134 11.99 -1.13 16.73
CA MET A 134 11.07 -0.24 16.01
C MET A 134 11.73 0.37 14.76
N ALA A 135 13.00 0.77 14.86
CA ALA A 135 13.77 1.28 13.72
C ALA A 135 13.94 0.22 12.61
N GLN A 136 14.14 -1.04 12.98
CA GLN A 136 14.21 -2.15 12.01
C GLN A 136 12.86 -2.39 11.32
N ILE A 137 11.76 -2.34 12.07
CA ILE A 137 10.40 -2.50 11.51
C ILE A 137 10.10 -1.38 10.51
N GLN A 138 10.41 -0.13 10.84
CA GLN A 138 10.21 1.02 9.95
C GLN A 138 11.06 0.91 8.69
N ARG A 139 12.34 0.54 8.82
CA ARG A 139 13.24 0.35 7.68
C ARG A 139 12.77 -0.78 6.77
N ILE A 140 12.35 -1.92 7.34
CA ILE A 140 11.79 -3.04 6.58
C ILE A 140 10.51 -2.62 5.87
N GLY A 141 9.58 -1.96 6.57
CA GLY A 141 8.32 -1.47 6.00
C GLY A 141 8.54 -0.50 4.84
N ARG A 142 9.36 0.54 5.05
CA ARG A 142 9.70 1.54 4.02
C ARG A 142 10.39 0.91 2.81
N SER A 143 11.41 0.10 3.05
CA SER A 143 12.14 -0.60 1.96
C SER A 143 11.23 -1.55 1.20
N THR A 144 10.38 -2.30 1.91
CA THR A 144 9.42 -3.21 1.31
C THR A 144 8.45 -2.45 0.42
N ALA A 145 7.80 -1.42 0.94
CA ALA A 145 6.83 -0.61 0.20
C ALA A 145 7.48 0.01 -1.04
N ALA A 146 8.66 0.62 -0.90
CA ALA A 146 9.39 1.26 -1.99
C ALA A 146 9.74 0.28 -3.12
N ARG A 147 10.32 -0.88 -2.76
CA ARG A 147 10.69 -1.94 -3.72
C ARG A 147 9.46 -2.57 -4.38
N THR A 148 8.38 -2.78 -3.63
CA THR A 148 7.12 -3.33 -4.17
C THR A 148 6.48 -2.34 -5.14
N LEU A 149 6.45 -1.05 -4.84
CA LEU A 149 5.94 -0.02 -5.77
C LEU A 149 6.83 0.08 -7.02
N TYR A 150 8.14 0.10 -6.84
CA TYR A 150 9.09 0.25 -7.94
C TYR A 150 9.05 -0.95 -8.90
N LEU A 151 9.28 -2.15 -8.38
CA LEU A 151 9.31 -3.38 -9.20
C LEU A 151 7.92 -3.79 -9.65
N GLY A 152 6.91 -3.63 -8.79
CA GLY A 152 5.51 -3.89 -9.14
C GLY A 152 5.03 -2.93 -10.23
N GLY A 153 5.38 -1.65 -10.15
CA GLY A 153 5.08 -0.67 -11.19
C GLY A 153 5.69 -1.03 -12.54
N LEU A 154 6.98 -1.42 -12.55
CA LEU A 154 7.65 -1.89 -13.77
C LEU A 154 6.99 -3.15 -14.34
N ALA A 155 6.61 -4.10 -13.49
CA ALA A 155 5.89 -5.30 -13.91
C ALA A 155 4.52 -4.96 -14.52
N PHE A 156 3.79 -4.02 -13.94
CA PHE A 156 2.51 -3.54 -14.49
C PHE A 156 2.68 -2.85 -15.85
N VAL A 157 3.72 -2.05 -16.05
CA VAL A 157 4.03 -1.46 -17.36
C VAL A 157 4.36 -2.54 -18.38
N ALA A 158 5.25 -3.47 -18.04
CA ALA A 158 5.66 -4.55 -18.93
C ALA A 158 4.47 -5.41 -19.35
N VAL A 159 3.62 -5.78 -18.40
CA VAL A 159 2.44 -6.61 -18.69
C VAL A 159 1.38 -5.82 -19.43
N GLY A 160 1.17 -4.54 -19.08
CA GLY A 160 0.29 -3.66 -19.84
C GLY A 160 0.70 -3.54 -21.30
N ALA A 161 2.01 -3.48 -21.59
CA ALA A 161 2.55 -3.50 -22.95
C ALA A 161 2.30 -4.85 -23.65
N VAL A 162 2.52 -5.97 -22.98
CA VAL A 162 2.23 -7.31 -23.52
C VAL A 162 0.74 -7.47 -23.83
N VAL A 163 -0.14 -7.05 -22.93
CA VAL A 163 -1.61 -7.11 -23.13
C VAL A 163 -2.05 -6.20 -24.28
N ALA A 164 -1.43 -5.03 -24.43
CA ALA A 164 -1.69 -4.14 -25.55
C ALA A 164 -1.23 -4.73 -26.89
N ALA A 165 -0.09 -5.43 -26.92
CA ALA A 165 0.45 -6.08 -28.12
C ALA A 165 -0.23 -7.41 -28.46
N ALA A 166 -0.76 -8.12 -27.47
CA ALA A 166 -1.38 -9.44 -27.59
C ALA A 166 -2.79 -9.46 -26.98
N PRO A 167 -3.78 -8.78 -27.58
CA PRO A 167 -5.14 -8.69 -27.06
C PRO A 167 -5.86 -10.06 -26.96
N TRP A 168 -5.35 -11.09 -27.64
CA TRP A 168 -5.86 -12.45 -27.52
C TRP A 168 -5.68 -13.06 -26.12
N LEU A 169 -4.72 -12.59 -25.32
CA LEU A 169 -4.54 -13.00 -23.92
C LEU A 169 -5.77 -12.69 -23.06
N GLY A 170 -6.56 -11.68 -23.42
CA GLY A 170 -7.82 -11.35 -22.75
C GLY A 170 -8.91 -12.41 -22.89
N ARG A 171 -8.75 -13.37 -23.81
CA ARG A 171 -9.67 -14.50 -24.01
C ARG A 171 -9.25 -15.76 -23.25
N VAL A 172 -8.07 -15.77 -22.65
CA VAL A 172 -7.57 -16.91 -21.86
C VAL A 172 -7.98 -16.71 -20.41
N ALA A 173 -9.02 -17.42 -19.98
CA ALA A 173 -9.49 -17.41 -18.61
C ALA A 173 -9.98 -18.80 -18.20
N LEU A 174 -9.63 -19.22 -16.99
CA LEU A 174 -10.11 -20.47 -16.41
C LEU A 174 -11.47 -20.21 -15.78
N SER A 175 -12.54 -20.82 -16.28
CA SER A 175 -13.85 -20.70 -15.65
C SER A 175 -13.83 -21.35 -14.26
N THR A 176 -14.39 -20.66 -13.28
CA THR A 176 -14.52 -21.14 -11.90
C THR A 176 -15.89 -21.78 -11.64
N GLY A 177 -16.80 -21.75 -12.61
CA GLY A 177 -18.20 -22.17 -12.46
C GLY A 177 -19.08 -21.22 -11.64
N ASN A 178 -18.54 -20.08 -11.16
CA ASN A 178 -19.30 -19.08 -10.42
C ASN A 178 -19.93 -18.05 -11.39
N PRO A 179 -21.20 -17.65 -11.27
CA PRO A 179 -21.80 -16.64 -12.15
C PRO A 179 -21.35 -15.19 -11.85
N ILE A 180 -20.69 -14.92 -10.73
CA ILE A 180 -20.35 -13.57 -10.28
C ILE A 180 -19.23 -12.97 -11.15
N PRO A 181 -19.39 -11.78 -11.76
CA PRO A 181 -18.34 -11.11 -12.52
C PRO A 181 -17.03 -11.00 -11.74
N ASN A 182 -15.89 -11.26 -12.41
CA ASN A 182 -14.53 -11.28 -11.82
C ASN A 182 -14.25 -12.43 -10.82
N LEU A 183 -15.28 -13.19 -10.43
CA LEU A 183 -15.15 -14.49 -9.76
C LEU A 183 -15.46 -15.64 -10.70
N SER A 184 -16.12 -15.39 -11.84
CA SER A 184 -16.58 -16.38 -12.83
C SER A 184 -15.50 -16.98 -13.69
N SER A 185 -14.36 -16.31 -13.73
CA SER A 185 -13.17 -16.82 -14.36
C SER A 185 -11.92 -16.24 -13.73
N ILE A 186 -10.90 -17.07 -13.58
CA ILE A 186 -9.54 -16.64 -13.24
C ILE A 186 -8.86 -16.31 -14.56
N GLY A 187 -8.88 -15.02 -14.90
CA GLY A 187 -8.18 -14.49 -16.06
C GLY A 187 -6.70 -14.23 -15.78
N TYR A 188 -5.97 -13.91 -16.85
CA TYR A 188 -4.55 -13.53 -16.77
C TYR A 188 -4.30 -12.39 -15.77
N ALA A 189 -5.23 -11.44 -15.62
CA ALA A 189 -5.10 -10.30 -14.71
C ALA A 189 -5.01 -10.74 -13.23
N THR A 190 -5.85 -11.69 -12.81
CA THR A 190 -5.83 -12.22 -11.43
C THR A 190 -4.56 -13.01 -11.17
N ALA A 191 -4.18 -13.89 -12.10
CA ALA A 191 -2.95 -14.66 -12.01
C ALA A 191 -1.72 -13.72 -11.93
N LEU A 192 -1.71 -12.69 -12.77
CA LEU A 192 -0.65 -11.69 -12.77
C LEU A 192 -0.54 -10.98 -11.42
N ILE A 193 -1.63 -10.45 -10.88
CA ILE A 193 -1.61 -9.72 -9.62
C ILE A 193 -1.11 -10.63 -8.49
N VAL A 194 -1.62 -11.87 -8.40
CA VAL A 194 -1.20 -12.82 -7.37
C VAL A 194 0.29 -13.16 -7.49
N ILE A 195 0.77 -13.42 -8.71
CA ILE A 195 2.17 -13.78 -8.96
C ILE A 195 3.08 -12.59 -8.72
N VAL A 196 2.78 -11.43 -9.31
CA VAL A 196 3.60 -10.21 -9.21
C VAL A 196 3.61 -9.70 -7.78
N VAL A 197 2.45 -9.49 -7.15
CA VAL A 197 2.39 -8.97 -5.78
C VAL A 197 2.91 -9.99 -4.77
N GLY A 198 2.57 -11.27 -4.94
CA GLY A 198 3.03 -12.35 -4.06
C GLY A 198 4.55 -12.55 -4.13
N LEU A 199 5.11 -12.70 -5.33
CA LEU A 199 6.55 -12.91 -5.50
C LEU A 199 7.35 -11.65 -5.22
N ILE A 200 6.99 -10.49 -5.77
CA ILE A 200 7.74 -9.25 -5.57
C ILE A 200 7.61 -8.80 -4.12
N GLY A 201 6.40 -8.80 -3.56
CA GLY A 201 6.17 -8.43 -2.16
C GLY A 201 6.89 -9.39 -1.21
N GLY A 202 6.77 -10.69 -1.40
CA GLY A 202 7.43 -11.70 -0.57
C GLY A 202 8.96 -11.63 -0.63
N THR A 203 9.52 -11.54 -1.84
CA THR A 203 10.98 -11.41 -2.02
C THR A 203 11.52 -10.07 -1.49
N SER A 204 10.73 -8.99 -1.62
CA SER A 204 11.07 -7.67 -1.09
C SER A 204 11.17 -7.67 0.43
N ILE A 205 10.18 -8.26 1.13
CA ILE A 205 10.19 -8.44 2.59
C ILE A 205 11.39 -9.28 3.01
N TRP A 206 11.62 -10.40 2.33
CA TRP A 206 12.73 -11.29 2.66
C TRP A 206 14.10 -10.62 2.49
N LYS A 207 14.30 -9.88 1.39
CA LYS A 207 15.53 -9.10 1.16
C LYS A 207 15.72 -8.01 2.21
N ALA A 208 14.67 -7.24 2.51
CA ALA A 208 14.72 -6.18 3.52
C ALA A 208 15.04 -6.75 4.92
N TYR A 209 14.41 -7.87 5.28
CA TYR A 209 14.70 -8.58 6.53
C TYR A 209 16.16 -9.03 6.61
N ARG A 210 16.70 -9.66 5.55
CA ARG A 210 18.10 -10.09 5.51
C ARG A 210 19.07 -8.92 5.62
N GLU A 211 18.80 -7.83 4.92
CA GLU A 211 19.68 -6.64 4.93
C GLU A 211 19.77 -6.02 6.33
N VAL A 212 18.64 -5.91 7.03
CA VAL A 212 18.55 -5.33 8.37
C VAL A 212 19.12 -6.24 9.47
N THR A 213 19.09 -7.56 9.27
CA THR A 213 19.68 -8.52 10.20
C THR A 213 21.18 -8.78 9.94
N SER A 214 21.66 -8.55 8.72
CA SER A 214 23.06 -8.77 8.33
C SER A 214 23.96 -7.55 8.55
N ARG A 215 23.37 -6.35 8.67
CA ARG A 215 24.07 -5.10 8.99
C ARG A 215 23.48 -4.49 10.26
N PRO A 216 24.03 -4.79 11.46
CA PRO A 216 23.67 -4.09 12.67
C PRO A 216 23.86 -2.57 12.47
N PRO A 217 23.04 -1.71 13.11
CA PRO A 217 23.27 -0.27 13.06
C PRO A 217 24.71 0.05 13.51
N PRO A 218 25.36 1.07 12.91
CA PRO A 218 26.69 1.48 13.34
C PRO A 218 26.70 1.74 14.85
N ALA A 219 27.68 1.17 15.54
CA ALA A 219 27.86 1.32 16.98
C ALA A 219 28.12 2.79 17.30
N GLY A 220 27.07 3.53 17.70
CA GLY A 220 27.21 4.98 17.88
C GLY A 220 26.08 5.72 18.60
N SER A 221 25.08 5.03 19.19
CA SER A 221 24.10 5.70 20.05
C SER A 221 23.86 4.93 21.34
N THR A 222 24.95 4.67 22.07
CA THR A 222 24.89 4.61 23.53
C THR A 222 24.53 6.00 24.03
N SER A 223 23.23 6.32 24.10
CA SER A 223 22.81 7.48 24.89
C SER A 223 23.21 7.20 26.33
N ARG A 224 24.17 8.00 26.81
CA ARG A 224 24.57 8.07 28.20
C ARG A 224 23.33 8.05 29.10
N ARG A 225 23.38 7.21 30.12
CA ARG A 225 22.62 7.40 31.36
C ARG A 225 22.87 8.82 31.88
N SER A 226 21.80 9.53 32.19
CA SER A 226 21.63 10.38 33.38
C SER A 226 20.18 10.78 33.48
#